data_AF-A0A2V5KI84-F1
#
_entry.id   AF-A0A2V5KI84-F1
#
_cell.length_a   1.000
_cell.length_b   1.000
_cell.length_c   1.000
_cell.angle_alpha   90.00
_cell.angle_beta   90.00
_cell.angle_gamma   90.00
#
_symmetry.space_group_name_H-M   'P 1'
#
loop_
_entity.id
_entity.type
_entity.pdbx_description
1 polymer ?
#
loop_
_entity_poly.entity_id
_entity_poly.type
_entity_poly.pdbx_seq_one_letter_code
_entity_poly.pdbx_strand_id
1 'polypeptide(L)'
;MKLQHSLRIIFAGALIALIGACATMTPSGPAALAGTWTNSLGAVWTINADGTFHVMATRPKAEIWGTYTVTGNTITAQETRRSGAIPKSCRGPGVYKFSRPNPNTLTFVLVSDACKPRIQNVTQPWTKK
;
A
#
# COMPACT_ATOMS: atom_id res chain seq x y z
N MET A 1 -40.53 -42.14 -19.27
CA MET A 1 -39.76 -41.46 -18.21
C MET A 1 -38.27 -41.55 -18.50
N LYS A 2 -37.66 -40.52 -19.14
CA LYS A 2 -36.19 -40.46 -19.39
C LYS A 2 -35.65 -39.01 -19.35
N LEU A 3 -36.28 -38.13 -18.55
CA LEU A 3 -35.95 -36.69 -18.52
C LEU A 3 -35.52 -36.20 -17.13
N GLN A 4 -34.93 -37.07 -16.29
CA GLN A 4 -34.66 -36.76 -14.88
C GLN A 4 -33.17 -36.72 -14.52
N HIS A 5 -32.28 -37.20 -15.41
CA HIS A 5 -30.83 -37.30 -15.14
C HIS A 5 -30.03 -36.10 -15.67
N SER A 6 -30.51 -35.43 -16.72
CA SER A 6 -29.82 -34.28 -17.33
C SER A 6 -29.94 -32.99 -16.51
N LEU A 7 -30.99 -32.83 -15.68
CA LEU A 7 -31.16 -31.63 -14.84
C LEU A 7 -30.21 -31.58 -13.64
N ARG A 8 -29.78 -32.74 -13.11
CA ARG A 8 -28.90 -32.83 -11.93
C ARG A 8 -27.45 -32.43 -12.24
N ILE A 9 -26.98 -32.65 -13.46
CA ILE A 9 -25.60 -32.36 -13.86
C ILE A 9 -25.40 -30.84 -14.07
N ILE A 10 -26.43 -30.14 -14.53
CA ILE A 10 -26.39 -28.68 -14.76
C ILE A 10 -26.30 -27.92 -13.42
N PHE A 11 -26.99 -28.38 -12.38
CA PHE A 11 -26.92 -27.77 -11.04
C PHE A 11 -25.60 -28.02 -10.30
N ALA A 12 -24.90 -29.12 -10.58
CA ALA A 12 -23.60 -29.40 -9.98
C ALA A 12 -22.46 -28.57 -10.62
N GLY A 13 -22.56 -28.23 -11.90
CA GLY A 13 -21.57 -27.38 -12.60
C GLY A 13 -21.65 -25.90 -12.21
N ALA A 14 -22.86 -25.39 -11.94
CA ALA A 14 -23.06 -23.99 -11.55
C ALA A 14 -22.48 -23.64 -10.17
N LEU A 15 -22.40 -24.63 -9.25
CA LEU A 15 -21.86 -24.41 -7.91
C LEU A 15 -20.32 -24.29 -7.90
N ILE A 16 -19.62 -24.97 -8.81
CA ILE A 16 -18.15 -24.94 -8.89
C ILE A 16 -17.64 -23.61 -9.49
N ALA A 17 -18.42 -22.97 -10.37
CA ALA A 17 -18.08 -21.67 -10.93
C ALA A 17 -18.16 -20.51 -9.91
N LEU A 18 -18.95 -20.66 -8.85
CA LEU A 18 -19.13 -19.62 -7.81
C LEU A 18 -18.00 -19.62 -6.75
N ILE A 19 -17.23 -20.72 -6.61
CA ILE A 19 -16.14 -20.83 -5.63
C ILE A 19 -14.80 -20.30 -6.17
N GLY A 20 -14.68 -20.12 -7.49
CA GLY A 20 -13.47 -19.59 -8.13
C GLY A 20 -13.29 -18.07 -8.05
N ALA A 21 -14.33 -17.32 -7.67
CA ALA A 21 -14.31 -15.85 -7.69
C ALA A 21 -13.70 -15.19 -6.43
N CYS A 22 -13.38 -15.96 -5.38
CA CYS A 22 -12.85 -15.40 -4.12
C CYS A 22 -11.31 -15.35 -4.04
N ALA A 23 -10.58 -15.62 -5.12
CA ALA A 23 -9.11 -15.62 -5.11
C ALA A 23 -8.45 -14.31 -5.58
N THR A 24 -9.22 -13.29 -5.99
CA THR A 24 -8.68 -12.03 -6.56
C THR A 24 -9.08 -10.78 -5.78
N MET A 25 -9.37 -10.89 -4.47
CA MET A 25 -9.54 -9.69 -3.64
C MET A 25 -8.21 -8.94 -3.60
N THR A 26 -8.16 -7.83 -4.35
CA THR A 26 -7.04 -6.90 -4.27
C THR A 26 -7.03 -6.35 -2.84
N PRO A 27 -5.91 -6.46 -2.10
CA PRO A 27 -5.85 -5.96 -0.73
C PRO A 27 -6.31 -4.50 -0.67
N SER A 28 -7.25 -4.20 0.24
CA SER A 28 -7.81 -2.86 0.47
C SER A 28 -7.41 -2.32 1.84
N GLY A 29 -7.49 -1.00 2.02
CA GLY A 29 -7.16 -0.37 3.31
C GLY A 29 -5.67 -0.50 3.68
N PRO A 30 -5.31 -0.50 4.98
CA PRO A 30 -3.92 -0.60 5.44
C PRO A 30 -3.20 -1.85 4.93
N ALA A 31 -3.91 -2.97 4.81
CA ALA A 31 -3.38 -4.23 4.28
C ALA A 31 -2.94 -4.12 2.81
N ALA A 32 -3.45 -3.14 2.07
CA ALA A 32 -2.98 -2.85 0.71
C ALA A 32 -1.52 -2.41 0.68
N LEU A 33 -1.07 -1.68 1.69
CA LEU A 33 0.25 -1.07 1.71
C LEU A 33 1.25 -1.84 2.56
N ALA A 34 0.76 -2.71 3.44
CA ALA A 34 1.58 -3.47 4.38
C ALA A 34 2.69 -4.27 3.67
N GLY A 35 3.91 -4.16 4.20
CA GLY A 35 5.10 -4.79 3.66
C GLY A 35 6.34 -3.91 3.76
N THR A 36 7.47 -4.47 3.32
CA THR A 36 8.74 -3.77 3.24
C THR A 36 9.03 -3.44 1.78
N TRP A 37 9.29 -2.16 1.53
CA TRP A 37 9.43 -1.59 0.21
C TRP A 37 10.79 -0.93 0.06
N THR A 38 11.38 -1.01 -1.13
CA THR A 38 12.62 -0.31 -1.49
C THR A 38 12.42 0.55 -2.72
N ASN A 39 13.24 1.59 -2.88
CA ASN A 39 13.20 2.44 -4.07
C ASN A 39 14.60 2.74 -4.63
N SER A 40 14.65 3.42 -5.77
CA SER A 40 15.88 3.79 -6.49
C SER A 40 16.80 4.74 -5.70
N LEU A 41 16.26 5.47 -4.72
CA LEU A 41 17.05 6.30 -3.82
C LEU A 41 17.74 5.47 -2.72
N GLY A 42 17.49 4.17 -2.66
CA GLY A 42 18.01 3.26 -1.64
C GLY A 42 17.27 3.38 -0.31
N ALA A 43 16.08 3.98 -0.28
CA ALA A 43 15.25 4.02 0.91
C ALA A 43 14.59 2.65 1.15
N VAL A 44 14.41 2.30 2.42
CA VAL A 44 13.57 1.17 2.86
C VAL A 44 12.38 1.75 3.62
N TRP A 45 11.17 1.38 3.22
CA TRP A 45 9.94 1.76 3.90
C TRP A 45 9.20 0.51 4.35
N THR A 46 9.17 0.29 5.66
CA THR A 46 8.35 -0.73 6.30
C THR A 46 7.01 -0.12 6.67
N ILE A 47 5.93 -0.60 6.05
CA ILE A 47 4.55 -0.19 6.32
C ILE A 47 3.88 -1.34 7.06
N ASN A 48 3.40 -1.08 8.27
CA ASN A 48 2.78 -2.08 9.13
C ASN A 48 1.25 -2.00 9.00
N ALA A 49 0.56 -3.14 9.05
CA ALA A 49 -0.90 -3.18 8.92
C ALA A 49 -1.66 -2.47 10.07
N ASP A 50 -0.97 -2.15 11.18
CA ASP A 50 -1.52 -1.44 12.34
C ASP A 50 -1.59 0.09 12.16
N GLY A 51 -1.22 0.61 10.98
CA GLY A 51 -1.23 2.05 10.71
C GLY A 51 0.07 2.75 11.10
N THR A 52 1.13 2.02 11.42
CA THR A 52 2.47 2.59 11.68
C THR A 52 3.43 2.35 10.52
N PHE A 53 4.50 3.14 10.46
CA PHE A 53 5.57 2.90 9.50
C PHE A 53 6.95 3.30 10.03
N HIS A 54 7.98 2.74 9.38
CA HIS A 54 9.39 3.09 9.57
C HIS A 54 10.08 3.28 8.22
N VAL A 55 10.86 4.34 8.09
CA VAL A 55 11.63 4.67 6.89
C VAL A 55 13.10 4.81 7.23
N MET A 56 13.93 4.05 6.52
CA MET A 56 15.38 4.22 6.46
C MET A 56 15.72 4.84 5.11
N ALA A 57 15.95 6.15 5.06
CA ALA A 57 16.38 6.85 3.87
C ALA A 57 17.91 7.01 3.85
N THR A 58 18.51 6.96 2.66
CA THR A 58 19.96 7.13 2.49
C THR A 58 20.33 8.49 1.89
N ARG A 59 19.42 9.15 1.18
CA ARG A 59 19.65 10.42 0.48
C ARG A 59 18.45 11.38 0.58
N PRO A 60 18.45 12.33 1.54
CA PRO A 60 19.40 12.45 2.66
C PRO A 60 19.24 11.29 3.66
N LYS A 61 20.30 10.99 4.41
CA LYS A 61 20.25 9.96 5.45
C LYS A 61 19.24 10.38 6.52
N ALA A 62 18.22 9.56 6.75
CA ALA A 62 17.22 9.79 7.78
C ALA A 62 16.65 8.47 8.26
N GLU A 63 16.30 8.42 9.53
CA GLU A 63 15.53 7.34 10.12
C GLU A 63 14.26 7.95 10.71
N ILE A 64 13.10 7.51 10.23
CA ILE A 64 11.81 8.17 10.45
C ILE A 64 10.79 7.12 10.89
N TRP A 65 9.99 7.46 11.90
CA TRP A 65 8.80 6.71 12.28
C TRP A 65 7.58 7.60 12.10
N GLY A 66 6.45 6.97 11.81
CA GLY A 66 5.20 7.69 11.65
C GLY A 66 3.98 6.81 11.70
N THR A 67 2.84 7.47 11.52
CA THR A 67 1.53 6.85 11.43
C THR A 67 0.90 7.18 10.10
N TYR A 68 0.02 6.32 9.63
CA TYR A 68 -0.75 6.55 8.42
C TYR A 68 -2.20 6.10 8.55
N THR A 69 -3.05 6.71 7.74
CA THR A 69 -4.42 6.27 7.51
C THR A 69 -4.64 6.05 6.03
N VAL A 70 -5.60 5.18 5.69
CA VAL A 70 -5.98 4.89 4.30
C VAL A 70 -7.48 5.11 4.15
N THR A 71 -7.86 5.93 3.16
CA THR A 71 -9.24 6.09 2.71
C THR A 71 -9.30 5.85 1.21
N GLY A 72 -9.94 4.76 0.78
CA GLY A 72 -9.91 4.32 -0.61
C GLY A 72 -8.48 4.05 -1.07
N ASN A 73 -8.05 4.73 -2.14
CA ASN A 73 -6.68 4.69 -2.66
C ASN A 73 -5.81 5.87 -2.20
N THR A 74 -6.20 6.56 -1.13
CA THR A 74 -5.46 7.70 -0.59
C THR A 74 -4.83 7.33 0.75
N ILE A 75 -3.52 7.53 0.87
CA ILE A 75 -2.77 7.46 2.14
C ILE A 75 -2.58 8.89 2.67
N THR A 76 -2.75 9.05 3.98
CA THR A 76 -2.27 10.22 4.72
C THR A 76 -1.18 9.75 5.69
N ALA A 77 0.05 10.20 5.49
CA ALA A 77 1.22 9.80 6.27
C ALA A 77 1.74 10.98 7.11
N GLN A 78 2.00 10.74 8.39
CA GLN A 78 2.48 11.74 9.34
C GLN A 78 3.75 11.24 10.01
N GLU A 79 4.82 12.03 9.96
CA GLU A 79 6.03 11.75 10.75
C GLU A 79 5.71 12.01 12.22
N THR A 80 5.95 11.03 13.08
CA THR A 80 5.79 11.17 14.54
C THR A 80 7.13 11.30 15.23
N ARG A 81 8.19 10.70 14.65
CA ARG A 81 9.55 10.74 15.18
C ARG A 81 10.56 10.67 14.04
N ARG A 82 11.71 11.31 14.23
CA ARG A 82 12.89 11.19 13.37
C ARG A 82 14.14 11.05 14.24
N SER A 83 15.13 10.30 13.78
CA SER A 83 16.47 10.34 14.34
C SER A 83 17.09 11.69 13.97
N GLY A 84 17.00 12.65 14.90
CA GLY A 84 17.34 14.06 14.68
C GLY A 84 16.12 14.98 14.57
N ALA A 85 16.36 16.26 14.30
CA ALA A 85 15.30 17.25 14.25
C ALA A 85 14.39 17.04 13.03
N ILE A 86 13.07 17.05 13.26
CA ILE A 86 12.07 17.07 12.18
C ILE A 86 12.05 18.47 11.57
N PRO A 87 12.32 18.63 10.26
CA PRO A 87 12.21 19.92 9.58
C PRO A 87 10.82 20.52 9.77
N LYS A 88 10.72 21.86 9.92
CA LYS A 88 9.42 22.53 10.14
C LYS A 88 8.39 22.18 9.07
N SER A 89 8.82 22.08 7.81
CA SER A 89 7.98 21.68 6.66
C SER A 89 7.49 20.23 6.70
N CYS A 90 8.07 19.38 7.55
CA CYS A 90 7.74 17.96 7.69
C CYS A 90 6.92 17.63 8.92
N ARG A 91 6.50 18.65 9.69
CA ARG A 91 5.65 18.47 10.87
C ARG A 91 4.19 18.16 10.52
N GLY A 92 3.73 18.56 9.33
CA GLY A 92 2.38 18.27 8.86
C GLY A 92 2.26 16.93 8.11
N PRO A 93 1.03 16.50 7.83
CA PRO A 93 0.79 15.25 7.11
C PRO A 93 1.09 15.42 5.61
N GLY A 94 1.43 14.31 4.96
CA GLY A 94 1.55 14.20 3.51
C GLY A 94 0.45 13.28 2.99
N VAL A 95 -0.25 13.72 1.95
CA VAL A 95 -1.39 13.02 1.35
C VAL A 95 -1.01 12.60 -0.07
N TYR A 96 -1.21 11.32 -0.37
CA TYR A 96 -0.86 10.72 -1.65
C TYR A 96 -1.93 9.76 -2.11
N LYS A 97 -2.18 9.71 -3.41
CA LYS A 97 -2.87 8.57 -4.03
C LYS A 97 -1.87 7.46 -4.25
N PHE A 98 -2.24 6.23 -3.95
CA PHE A 98 -1.40 5.07 -4.19
C PHE A 98 -2.04 4.13 -5.21
N SER A 99 -1.19 3.34 -5.89
CA SER A 99 -1.64 2.24 -6.72
C SER A 99 -0.68 1.04 -6.60
N ARG A 100 -1.21 -0.17 -6.82
CA ARG A 100 -0.42 -1.40 -6.89
C ARG A 100 -0.64 -2.06 -8.24
N PRO A 101 0.15 -1.70 -9.26
CA PRO A 101 0.03 -2.29 -10.59
C PRO A 101 0.20 -3.82 -10.56
N ASN A 102 1.00 -4.34 -9.63
CA ASN A 102 1.14 -5.76 -9.35
C ASN A 102 1.56 -5.97 -7.87
N PRO A 103 1.59 -7.21 -7.35
CA PRO A 103 1.88 -7.48 -5.93
C PRO A 103 3.25 -6.98 -5.42
N ASN A 104 4.19 -6.74 -6.34
CA ASN A 104 5.57 -6.38 -6.05
C ASN A 104 5.89 -4.91 -6.32
N THR A 105 4.92 -4.12 -6.78
CA THR A 105 5.11 -2.70 -7.10
C THR A 105 4.10 -1.84 -6.37
N LEU A 106 4.57 -0.67 -5.94
CA LEU A 106 3.77 0.34 -5.27
C LEU A 106 4.20 1.71 -5.78
N THR A 107 3.22 2.53 -6.17
CA THR A 107 3.48 3.88 -6.65
C THR A 107 2.61 4.87 -5.89
N PHE A 108 3.12 6.08 -5.73
CA PHE A 108 2.42 7.19 -5.09
C PHE A 108 2.42 8.43 -5.98
N VAL A 109 1.29 9.10 -6.03
CA VAL A 109 1.11 10.39 -6.68
C VAL A 109 0.75 11.42 -5.61
N LEU A 110 1.47 12.55 -5.62
CA LEU A 110 1.26 13.65 -4.69
C LEU A 110 -0.17 14.19 -4.80
N VAL A 111 -0.84 14.33 -3.66
CA VAL A 111 -2.09 15.12 -3.54
C VAL A 111 -1.79 16.43 -2.82
N SER A 112 -1.18 16.36 -1.63
CA SER A 112 -0.77 17.54 -0.87
C SER A 112 0.32 17.16 0.13
N ASP A 113 1.43 17.88 0.13
CA ASP A 113 2.49 17.75 1.13
C ASP A 113 3.42 18.97 1.07
N ALA A 114 3.77 19.55 2.23
CA ALA A 114 4.73 20.63 2.33
C ALA A 114 6.20 20.15 2.52
N CYS A 115 6.40 18.88 2.88
CA CYS A 115 7.69 18.28 3.17
C CYS A 115 8.41 17.84 1.90
N LYS A 116 9.19 18.74 1.29
CA LYS A 116 9.95 18.43 0.06
C LYS A 116 10.77 17.12 0.11
N PRO A 117 11.49 16.79 1.21
CA PRO A 117 12.21 15.52 1.29
C PRO A 117 11.28 14.28 1.29
N ARG A 118 10.12 14.38 1.95
CA ARG A 118 9.12 13.29 1.96
C ARG A 118 8.50 13.13 0.58
N ILE A 119 8.14 14.22 -0.09
CA ILE A 119 7.67 14.20 -1.49
C ILE A 119 8.66 13.47 -2.39
N GLN A 120 9.94 13.90 -2.38
CA GLN A 120 10.97 13.31 -3.23
C GLN A 120 11.12 11.80 -3.02
N ASN A 121 10.99 11.32 -1.79
CA ASN A 121 11.13 9.90 -1.44
C ASN A 121 9.86 9.10 -1.76
N VAL A 122 8.70 9.57 -1.30
CA VAL A 122 7.42 8.86 -1.42
C VAL A 122 7.02 8.68 -2.89
N THR A 123 7.24 9.69 -3.75
CA THR A 123 6.86 9.61 -5.16
C THR A 123 7.82 8.80 -6.03
N GLN A 124 8.82 8.12 -5.45
CA GLN A 124 9.59 7.14 -6.19
C GLN A 124 8.73 5.89 -6.48
N PRO A 125 9.05 5.14 -7.54
CA PRO A 125 8.57 3.77 -7.66
C PRO A 125 9.13 2.91 -6.53
N TRP A 126 8.26 2.14 -5.88
CA TRP A 126 8.63 1.22 -4.82
C TRP A 126 8.50 -0.23 -5.29
N THR A 127 9.49 -1.04 -4.94
CA THR A 127 9.53 -2.47 -5.20
C THR A 127 9.53 -3.20 -3.87
N LYS A 128 8.81 -4.33 -3.79
CA LYS A 128 8.80 -5.16 -2.60
C LYS A 128 10.20 -5.72 -2.33
N LYS A 129 10.66 -5.62 -1.08
CA LYS A 129 11.95 -6.17 -0.63
C LYS A 129 11.90 -7.69 -0.51
#